data_AF-A0A392Q2D0-F1
#
_entry.id   AF-A0A392Q2D0-F1
#
_cell.length_a   1.000
_cell.length_b   1.000
_cell.length_c   1.000
_cell.angle_alpha   90.00
_cell.angle_beta   90.00
_cell.angle_gamma   90.00
#
_symmetry.space_group_name_H-M   'P 1'
#
loop_
_entity.id
_entity.type
_entity.pdbx_description
1 polymer ?
#
loop_
_entity_poly.entity_id
_entity_poly.type
_entity_poly.pdbx_seq_one_letter_code
_entity_poly.pdbx_strand_id
1 'polypeptide(L)' 'FTFDAMHAVAGAYATPIFVDKLGASPDSISNGIPLEDFGHGHPDPNLTYAKDLVNIMYAKNGPDFGAASDGL' A
#
# COMPACT_ATOMS: atom_id res chain seq x y z
N PHE A 1 -5.40 2.54 9.53
CA PHE A 1 -5.62 2.21 8.11
C PHE A 1 -4.36 1.57 7.56
N THR A 2 -4.43 0.96 6.38
CA THR A 2 -3.24 0.48 5.66
C THR A 2 -3.31 0.92 4.20
N PHE A 3 -2.16 1.21 3.60
CA PHE A 3 -2.04 1.58 2.19
C PHE A 3 -0.88 0.81 1.57
N ASP A 4 -1.17 0.03 0.53
CA ASP A 4 -0.16 -0.69 -0.24
C ASP A 4 0.12 0.04 -1.56
N ALA A 5 1.31 0.62 -1.69
CA ALA A 5 1.69 1.33 -2.91
C ALA A 5 2.17 0.40 -4.02
N MET A 6 2.26 -0.92 -3.79
CA MET A 6 2.69 -1.94 -4.76
C MET A 6 4.01 -1.61 -5.48
N HIS A 7 4.93 -0.92 -4.80
CA HIS A 7 6.18 -0.39 -5.38
C HIS A 7 5.99 0.52 -6.61
N ALA A 8 4.80 1.11 -6.75
CA ALA A 8 4.46 2.05 -7.80
C ALA A 8 4.78 3.51 -7.41
N VAL A 9 4.57 4.43 -8.35
CA VAL A 9 4.89 5.86 -8.18
C VAL A 9 4.20 6.48 -6.96
N ALA A 10 2.98 6.02 -6.64
CA ALA A 10 2.20 6.50 -5.51
C ALA A 10 2.95 6.38 -4.18
N GLY A 11 3.87 5.42 -4.07
CA GLY A 11 4.74 5.22 -2.91
C GLY A 11 5.57 6.47 -2.55
N ALA A 12 6.08 7.18 -3.56
CA ALA A 12 6.84 8.42 -3.37
C ALA A 12 6.01 9.53 -2.69
N TYR A 13 4.69 9.46 -2.77
CA TYR A 13 3.76 10.42 -2.17
C TYR A 13 3.14 9.91 -0.86
N ALA A 14 3.12 8.59 -0.64
CA ALA A 14 2.44 7.96 0.48
C ALA A 14 2.95 8.46 1.84
N THR A 15 4.27 8.42 2.07
CA THR A 15 4.86 8.92 3.32
C THR A 15 4.70 10.45 3.47
N PRO A 16 5.07 11.29 2.48
CA PRO A 16 4.90 12.74 2.59
C PRO A 16 3.45 13.19 2.84
N ILE A 17 2.46 12.47 2.33
CA ILE A 17 1.05 12.82 2.50
C ILE A 17 0.50 12.20 3.78
N PHE A 18 0.50 10.88 3.89
CA PHE A 18 -0.20 10.21 4.98
C PHE A 18 0.55 10.31 6.31
N VAL A 19 1.88 10.16 6.30
CA VAL A 19 2.69 10.16 7.53
C VAL A 19 3.04 11.60 7.92
N ASP A 20 3.77 12.31 7.07
CA ASP A 20 4.36 13.61 7.44
C ASP A 20 3.30 14.71 7.61
N LYS A 21 2.29 14.75 6.73
CA LYS A 21 1.26 15.79 6.74
C LYS A 21 0.03 15.41 7.56
N LEU A 22 -0.41 14.16 7.49
CA LEU A 22 -1.65 13.71 8.12
C LEU A 22 -1.44 12.94 9.44
N GLY A 23 -0.19 12.65 9.82
CA GLY A 23 0.14 12.05 11.11
C GLY A 23 -0.20 10.55 11.22
N ALA A 24 -0.30 9.84 10.10
CA ALA A 24 -0.43 8.39 10.10
C ALA A 24 0.81 7.71 10.70
N SER A 25 0.64 6.49 11.21
CA SER A 25 1.80 5.65 11.53
C SER A 25 2.58 5.35 10.24
N PRO A 26 3.92 5.40 10.25
CA PRO A 26 4.74 4.88 9.15
C PRO A 26 4.42 3.43 8.79
N ASP A 27 4.01 2.62 9.77
CA ASP A 27 3.59 1.22 9.58
C ASP A 27 2.30 1.09 8.75
N SER A 28 1.60 2.20 8.49
CA SER A 28 0.41 2.22 7.64
C SER A 28 0.76 2.07 6.17
N ILE A 29 2.03 2.26 5.76
CA ILE A 29 2.47 2.23 4.37
C ILE A 29 3.23 0.93 4.08
N SER A 30 2.71 0.14 3.13
CA SER A 30 3.36 -1.05 2.58
C SER A 30 3.87 -0.77 1.17
N ASN A 31 5.00 -1.37 0.82
CA ASN A 31 5.63 -1.27 -0.51
C ASN A 31 5.77 0.17 -1.03
N GLY A 32 5.98 1.14 -0.12
CA GLY A 32 5.99 2.58 -0.41
C GLY A 32 7.21 3.10 -1.17
N ILE A 33 8.19 2.25 -1.49
CA ILE A 33 9.38 2.64 -2.25
C ILE A 33 9.16 2.24 -3.71
N PRO A 34 9.13 3.19 -4.68
CA PRO A 34 9.01 2.85 -6.08
C PRO A 34 10.21 2.03 -6.58
N LEU A 35 9.94 0.97 -7.35
CA LEU A 35 10.96 0.10 -7.96
C LEU A 35 10.67 -0.11 -9.45
N GLU A 36 11.70 -0.17 -10.28
CA GLU A 36 11.55 -0.37 -11.74
C GLU A 36 10.85 -1.68 -12.11
N ASP A 37 10.99 -2.70 -11.26
CA ASP A 37 10.39 -4.02 -11.42
C ASP A 37 9.22 -4.29 -10.46
N PHE A 38 8.74 -3.25 -9.76
CA PHE A 38 7.68 -3.33 -8.76
C PHE A 38 7.91 -4.38 -7.66
N GLY A 39 9.18 -4.67 -7.32
CA GLY A 39 9.51 -5.74 -6.36
C GLY A 39 9.13 -7.13 -6.86
N HIS A 40 9.16 -7.33 -8.19
CA HIS A 40 8.68 -8.52 -8.89
C HIS A 40 7.17 -8.81 -8.75
N GLY A 41 6.40 -7.84 -8.24
CA GLY A 41 4.94 -7.88 -8.15
C GLY A 41 4.24 -7.36 -9.40
N HIS A 42 2.92 -7.47 -9.42
CA HIS A 42 2.08 -6.87 -10.47
C HIS A 42 1.32 -5.68 -9.89
N PRO A 43 1.56 -4.43 -10.33
CA PRO A 43 0.98 -3.24 -9.73
C PRO A 43 -0.44 -2.96 -10.28
N ASP A 44 -1.33 -3.94 -10.12
CA ASP A 44 -2.76 -3.84 -10.47
C ASP A 44 -3.59 -4.27 -9.25
N PRO A 45 -4.28 -3.34 -8.57
CA PRO A 45 -4.93 -3.60 -7.28
C PRO A 45 -6.25 -4.36 -7.47
N ASN A 46 -6.15 -5.65 -7.76
CA ASN A 46 -7.27 -6.58 -7.84
C ASN A 46 -7.11 -7.74 -6.82
N LEU A 47 -8.15 -8.57 -6.64
CA LEU A 47 -8.15 -9.66 -5.64
C LEU A 47 -7.08 -10.75 -5.88
N THR A 48 -6.53 -10.83 -7.10
CA THR A 48 -5.43 -11.75 -7.43
C THR A 48 -4.10 -11.22 -6.92
N TYR A 49 -3.80 -9.94 -7.19
CA TYR A 49 -2.47 -9.36 -6.93
C TYR A 49 -2.36 -8.64 -5.58
N ALA A 50 -3.44 -8.02 -5.08
CA ALA A 50 -3.48 -7.36 -3.77
C ALA A 50 -3.82 -8.34 -2.63
N LYS A 51 -3.44 -9.61 -2.76
CA LYS A 51 -3.84 -10.68 -1.82
C LYS A 51 -3.33 -10.42 -0.40
N ASP A 52 -2.15 -9.84 -0.25
CA ASP A 52 -1.58 -9.51 1.05
C ASP A 52 -2.40 -8.42 1.77
N LEU A 53 -2.77 -7.36 1.05
CA LEU A 53 -3.69 -6.35 1.57
C LEU A 53 -5.04 -6.96 1.94
N VAL A 54 -5.62 -7.81 1.09
CA VAL A 54 -6.86 -8.53 1.39
C VAL A 54 -6.72 -9.33 2.68
N ASN A 55 -5.66 -10.11 2.84
CA ASN A 55 -5.43 -10.91 4.05
C ASN A 55 -5.33 -10.04 5.31
N ILE A 56 -4.68 -8.87 5.23
CA ILE A 56 -4.59 -7.90 6.32
C ILE A 56 -5.97 -7.37 6.69
N MET A 57 -6.78 -6.98 5.69
CA MET A 57 -8.12 -6.42 5.90
C MET A 57 -9.08 -7.43 6.54
N TYR A 58 -8.98 -8.72 6.18
CA TYR A 58 -9.85 -9.77 6.72
C TYR A 58 -9.31 -10.43 8.00
N ALA A 59 -8.20 -9.96 8.57
CA ALA A 59 -7.70 -10.45 9.84
C ALA A 59 -8.65 -10.11 10.99
N LYS A 60 -8.64 -10.92 12.06
CA LYS A 60 -9.51 -10.73 13.25
C LYS A 60 -9.39 -9.33 13.87
N ASN A 61 -8.21 -8.73 13.80
CA ASN A 61 -7.91 -7.37 14.25
C ASN A 61 -7.42 -6.51 13.07
N GLY A 62 -7.99 -6.73 11.88
CA GLY A 62 -7.66 -5.97 10.68
C GLY A 62 -8.01 -4.49 10.81
N PRO A 63 -7.40 -3.61 10.01
CA PRO A 63 -7.72 -2.18 10.04
C PRO A 63 -9.10 -1.89 9.45
N ASP A 64 -9.73 -0.80 9.89
CA ASP A 64 -11.05 -0.37 9.40
C ASP A 64 -11.05 0.09 7.93
N PHE A 65 -9.89 0.49 7.42
CA PHE A 65 -9.71 1.00 6.06
C PHE A 65 -8.38 0.52 5.47
N GLY A 66 -8.46 0.08 4.21
CA GLY A 66 -7.33 -0.36 3.41
C GLY A 66 -7.49 0.09 1.96
N ALA A 67 -6.39 0.46 1.33
CA ALA A 67 -6.36 0.82 -0.09
C ALA A 67 -5.04 0.35 -0.72
N ALA A 68 -5.05 0.14 -2.04
CA ALA A 68 -3.86 -0.10 -2.83
C ALA A 68 -3.85 0.83 -4.05
N SER A 69 -2.65 1.12 -4.56
CA SER A 69 -2.45 1.90 -5.79
C SER A 69 -2.06 1.00 -6.95
N ASP A 70 -2.39 1.44 -8.17
CA ASP A 70 -1.89 0.88 -9.42
C ASP A 70 -0.50 1.45 -9.77
N GLY A 71 0.07 0.94 -10.88
CA GLY A 71 1.45 1.12 -11.30
C GLY A 71 1.85 2.44 -11.95
N LEU A 72 0.90 3.31 -12.33
CA LEU A 72 1.19 4.55 -13.07
C LEU A 72 1.76 5.65 -12.18
#